data_AF-A0A2W6B152-F1
#
_entry.id   AF-A0A2W6B152-F1
#
_cell.length_a   1.000
_cell.length_b   1.000
_cell.length_c   1.000
_cell.angle_alpha   90.00
_cell.angle_beta   90.00
_cell.angle_gamma   90.00
#
_symmetry.space_group_name_H-M   'P 1'
#
loop_
_entity.id
_entity.type
_entity.pdbx_description
1 polymer ?
#
loop_
_entity_poly.entity_id
_entity_poly.type
_entity_poly.pdbx_seq_one_letter_code
_entity_poly.pdbx_strand_id
1 'polypeptide(L)'
;EWMWPIIHAAEQRMEELVARFPLPSGGAGGGSADRHFMLQQAARELLLLESSDWPFLVTTGQAREYATDRFNDHVGRFNDLADALLSPELPGEALQRCREYYERDNLFPDIDYTLFRAREEMGK
;
A
#
# COMPACT_ATOMS: atom_id res chain seq x y z
N GLU A 1 -5.31 18.88 -8.49
CA GLU A 1 -5.94 18.46 -7.22
C GLU A 1 -6.61 17.08 -7.24
N TRP A 2 -6.62 16.34 -8.36
CA TRP A 2 -7.31 15.04 -8.44
C TRP A 2 -6.61 13.89 -7.70
N MET A 3 -5.30 14.00 -7.44
CA MET A 3 -4.50 12.97 -6.77
C MET A 3 -4.77 12.88 -5.26
N TRP A 4 -5.02 14.01 -4.59
CA TRP A 4 -5.18 14.04 -3.12
C TRP A 4 -6.33 13.18 -2.60
N PRO A 5 -7.55 13.23 -3.18
CA PRO A 5 -8.63 12.34 -2.73
C PRO A 5 -8.28 10.86 -2.88
N ILE A 6 -7.47 10.49 -3.87
CA ILE A 6 -7.05 9.11 -4.12
C ILE A 6 -6.01 8.68 -3.07
N ILE A 7 -5.03 9.55 -2.77
CA ILE A 7 -4.04 9.33 -1.72
C ILE A 7 -4.76 9.11 -0.38
N HIS A 8 -5.68 10.01 0.01
CA HIS A 8 -6.40 9.90 1.28
C HIS A 8 -7.29 8.65 1.38
N ALA A 9 -7.87 8.21 0.27
CA ALA A 9 -8.61 6.96 0.24
C ALA A 9 -7.69 5.74 0.42
N ALA A 10 -6.49 5.77 -0.16
CA ALA A 10 -5.49 4.71 -0.02
C ALA A 10 -4.92 4.67 1.42
N GLU A 11 -4.62 5.83 2.01
CA GLU A 11 -4.20 5.98 3.42
C GLU A 11 -5.21 5.28 4.37
N GLN A 12 -6.50 5.68 4.30
CA GLN A 12 -7.55 5.12 5.15
C GLN A 12 -7.69 3.60 4.99
N ARG A 13 -7.54 3.11 3.76
CA ARG A 13 -7.63 1.69 3.46
C ARG A 13 -6.43 0.91 4.00
N MET A 14 -5.24 1.52 4.00
CA MET A 14 -4.07 0.92 4.65
C MET A 14 -4.23 0.90 6.17
N GLU A 15 -4.79 1.95 6.77
CA GLU A 15 -5.12 1.95 8.20
C GLU A 15 -6.09 0.81 8.57
N GLU A 16 -7.12 0.56 7.73
CA GLU A 16 -8.03 -0.57 7.88
C GLU A 16 -7.29 -1.91 7.83
N LEU A 17 -6.40 -2.10 6.84
CA LEU A 17 -5.59 -3.32 6.71
C LEU A 17 -4.73 -3.55 7.95
N VAL A 18 -4.07 -2.51 8.47
CA VAL A 18 -3.25 -2.60 9.68
C VAL A 18 -4.10 -2.94 10.90
N ALA A 19 -5.28 -2.32 11.04
CA ALA A 19 -6.19 -2.59 12.14
C ALA A 19 -6.75 -4.03 12.11
N ARG A 20 -7.05 -4.55 10.91
CA ARG A 20 -7.57 -5.90 10.71
C ARG A 20 -6.51 -6.99 10.85
N PHE A 21 -5.27 -6.68 10.51
CA PHE A 21 -4.15 -7.62 10.53
C PHE A 21 -2.97 -7.06 11.34
N PRO A 22 -3.09 -6.91 12.67
CA PRO A 22 -2.00 -6.41 13.49
C PRO A 22 -0.83 -7.41 13.54
N LEU A 23 0.40 -6.90 13.73
CA LEU A 23 1.55 -7.77 13.98
C LEU A 23 1.30 -8.60 15.25
N PRO A 24 1.65 -9.90 15.25
CA PRO A 24 1.59 -10.71 16.45
C PRO A 24 2.48 -10.15 17.56
N SER A 25 1.88 -9.85 18.71
CA SER A 25 2.63 -9.61 19.94
C SER A 25 3.18 -10.95 20.44
N GLY A 26 4.43 -11.27 20.07
CA GLY A 26 5.12 -12.49 20.52
C GLY A 26 5.08 -13.65 19.53
N GLY A 27 5.90 -13.56 18.47
CA GLY A 27 6.52 -14.69 17.76
C GLY A 27 5.64 -15.70 17.00
N ALA A 28 4.34 -15.76 17.23
CA ALA A 28 3.44 -16.70 16.57
C ALA A 28 1.99 -16.19 16.66
N GLY A 29 1.61 -15.23 15.82
CA GLY A 29 0.21 -14.87 15.62
C GLY A 29 -0.21 -15.31 14.23
N GLY A 30 -1.42 -15.87 14.15
CA GLY A 30 -1.90 -16.74 13.08
C GLY A 30 -2.17 -16.11 11.71
N GLY A 31 -1.40 -15.11 11.28
CA GLY A 31 -1.34 -14.71 9.88
C GLY A 31 -0.34 -15.57 9.11
N SER A 32 -0.70 -16.09 7.93
CA SER A 32 0.28 -16.78 7.08
C SER A 32 1.38 -15.79 6.66
N ALA A 33 2.61 -16.29 6.52
CA ALA A 33 3.75 -15.49 6.04
C ALA A 33 3.44 -14.75 4.72
N ASP A 34 2.61 -15.36 3.88
CA ASP A 34 2.13 -14.78 2.62
C ASP A 34 1.30 -13.51 2.84
N ARG A 35 0.40 -13.49 3.83
CA ARG A 35 -0.37 -12.29 4.16
C ARG A 35 0.53 -11.16 4.62
N HIS A 36 1.51 -11.48 5.47
CA HIS A 36 2.47 -10.50 5.95
C HIS A 36 3.29 -9.90 4.80
N PHE A 37 3.75 -10.74 3.88
CA PHE A 37 4.44 -10.30 2.67
C PHE A 37 3.57 -9.37 1.80
N MET A 38 2.29 -9.70 1.61
CA MET A 38 1.35 -8.86 0.87
C MET A 38 1.06 -7.52 1.56
N LEU A 39 0.96 -7.50 2.89
CA LEU A 39 0.78 -6.26 3.66
C LEU A 39 2.00 -5.34 3.53
N GLN A 40 3.21 -5.90 3.56
CA GLN A 40 4.41 -5.12 3.29
C GLN A 40 4.43 -4.56 1.87
N GLN A 41 4.03 -5.34 0.86
CA GLN A 41 3.99 -4.81 -0.51
C GLN A 41 2.93 -3.72 -0.66
N ALA A 42 1.74 -3.88 -0.06
CA ALA A 42 0.73 -2.81 -0.05
C ALA A 42 1.27 -1.52 0.59
N ALA A 43 2.03 -1.63 1.70
CA ALA A 43 2.69 -0.50 2.32
C ALA A 43 3.70 0.20 1.38
N ARG A 44 4.47 -0.57 0.59
CA ARG A 44 5.40 -0.01 -0.42
C ARG A 44 4.66 0.74 -1.52
N GLU A 45 3.58 0.16 -2.06
CA GLU A 45 2.78 0.82 -3.09
C GLU A 45 2.14 2.10 -2.58
N LEU A 46 1.66 2.13 -1.33
CA LEU A 46 1.15 3.35 -0.71
C LEU A 46 2.25 4.41 -0.57
N LEU A 47 3.43 4.03 -0.05
CA LEU A 47 4.53 4.97 0.11
C LEU A 47 4.99 5.57 -1.23
N LEU A 48 5.02 4.75 -2.29
CA LEU A 48 5.35 5.21 -3.64
C LEU A 48 4.25 6.09 -4.22
N LEU A 49 2.98 5.77 -3.97
CA LEU A 49 1.83 6.58 -4.35
C LEU A 49 1.85 7.98 -3.71
N GLU A 50 2.33 8.10 -2.48
CA GLU A 50 2.40 9.33 -1.70
C GLU A 50 3.54 10.27 -2.10
N SER A 51 4.40 9.88 -3.05
CA SER A 51 5.52 10.73 -3.46
C SER A 51 5.05 12.11 -3.95
N SER A 52 5.64 13.17 -3.38
CA SER A 52 5.40 14.55 -3.80
C SER A 52 5.85 14.83 -5.25
N ASP A 53 6.68 13.96 -5.83
CA ASP A 53 7.13 14.11 -7.21
C ASP A 53 5.98 14.06 -8.21
N TRP A 54 4.94 13.23 -7.96
CA TRP A 54 3.82 13.09 -8.90
C TRP A 54 3.06 14.40 -9.13
N PRO A 55 2.51 15.07 -8.09
CA PRO A 55 1.84 16.35 -8.30
C PRO A 55 2.82 17.44 -8.77
N PHE A 56 4.10 17.38 -8.39
CA PHE A 56 5.11 18.34 -8.83
C PHE A 56 5.37 18.24 -10.35
N LEU A 57 5.64 17.03 -10.87
CA LEU A 57 5.91 16.79 -12.28
C LEU A 57 4.68 17.07 -13.18
N VAL A 58 3.48 16.82 -12.68
CA VAL A 58 2.23 17.17 -13.36
C VAL A 58 2.03 18.68 -13.43
N THR A 59 2.25 19.39 -12.32
CA THR A 59 2.02 20.84 -12.23
C THR A 59 3.05 21.64 -13.03
N THR A 60 4.31 21.23 -13.01
CA THR A 60 5.40 21.90 -13.74
C THR A 60 5.44 21.56 -15.23
N GLY A 61 4.68 20.53 -15.66
CA GLY A 61 4.62 20.09 -17.05
C GLY A 61 5.89 19.37 -17.55
N GLN A 62 6.84 19.05 -16.67
CA GLN A 62 8.11 18.43 -17.07
C GLN A 62 7.93 16.99 -17.58
N ALA A 63 7.06 16.22 -16.93
CA ALA A 63 6.84 14.80 -17.25
C ALA A 63 5.40 14.37 -16.90
N ARG A 64 4.41 15.15 -17.36
CA ARG A 64 3.01 14.99 -16.95
C ARG A 64 2.43 13.60 -17.21
N GLU A 65 2.62 13.05 -18.41
CA GLU A 65 2.10 11.73 -18.79
C GLU A 65 2.75 10.64 -17.93
N TYR A 66 4.08 10.63 -17.87
CA TYR A 66 4.85 9.71 -17.04
C TYR A 66 4.42 9.74 -15.56
N ALA A 67 4.29 10.92 -14.96
CA ALA A 67 3.88 11.06 -13.57
C ALA A 67 2.44 10.60 -13.33
N THR A 68 1.54 10.84 -14.29
CA THR A 68 0.15 10.38 -14.24
C THR A 68 0.09 8.85 -14.32
N ASP A 69 0.84 8.25 -15.24
CA ASP A 69 0.87 6.80 -15.44
C ASP A 69 1.48 6.09 -14.23
N ARG A 70 2.61 6.56 -13.71
CA ARG A 70 3.26 6.00 -12.51
C ARG A 70 2.37 6.11 -11.27
N PHE A 71 1.72 7.26 -11.06
CA PHE A 71 0.76 7.42 -9.99
C PHE A 71 -0.37 6.37 -10.10
N ASN A 72 -0.99 6.25 -11.28
CA ASN A 72 -2.09 5.31 -11.49
C ASN A 72 -1.65 3.85 -11.38
N ASP A 73 -0.43 3.51 -11.78
CA ASP A 73 0.16 2.18 -11.59
C ASP A 73 0.23 1.82 -10.11
N HIS A 74 0.75 2.71 -9.26
CA HIS A 74 0.82 2.50 -7.81
C HIS A 74 -0.57 2.41 -7.17
N VAL A 75 -1.53 3.25 -7.60
CA VAL A 75 -2.95 3.14 -7.18
C VAL A 75 -3.50 1.77 -7.53
N GLY A 76 -3.28 1.30 -8.77
CA GLY A 76 -3.79 0.02 -9.26
C GLY A 76 -3.24 -1.16 -8.46
N ARG A 77 -1.92 -1.18 -8.24
CA ARG A 77 -1.25 -2.25 -7.47
C ARG A 77 -1.68 -2.24 -6.01
N PHE A 78 -1.73 -1.07 -5.37
CA PHE A 78 -2.21 -0.94 -4.00
C PHE A 78 -3.64 -1.49 -3.86
N ASN A 79 -4.55 -1.09 -4.74
CA ASN A 79 -5.95 -1.52 -4.68
C ASN A 79 -6.09 -3.03 -4.91
N ASP A 80 -5.39 -3.61 -5.90
CA ASP A 80 -5.43 -5.06 -6.14
C ASP A 80 -4.99 -5.86 -4.90
N LEU A 81 -3.90 -5.44 -4.25
CA LEU A 81 -3.42 -6.08 -3.02
C LEU A 81 -4.40 -5.90 -1.87
N ALA A 82 -4.93 -4.69 -1.68
CA ALA A 82 -5.86 -4.40 -0.60
C ALA A 82 -7.18 -5.15 -0.76
N ASP A 83 -7.71 -5.29 -1.98
CA ASP A 83 -8.92 -6.08 -2.27
C ASP A 83 -8.71 -7.57 -1.94
N ALA A 84 -7.55 -8.10 -2.34
CA ALA A 84 -7.18 -9.48 -2.04
C ALA A 84 -7.00 -9.73 -0.54
N LEU A 85 -6.42 -8.76 0.19
CA LEU A 85 -6.20 -8.87 1.63
C LEU A 85 -7.51 -8.81 2.45
N LEU A 86 -8.49 -8.01 1.99
CA LEU A 86 -9.79 -7.84 2.65
C LEU A 86 -10.78 -8.98 2.34
N SER A 87 -10.50 -9.77 1.30
CA SER A 87 -11.28 -10.95 0.93
C SER A 87 -11.33 -11.99 2.07
N PRO A 88 -12.42 -12.78 2.19
CA PRO A 88 -12.56 -13.80 3.24
C PRO A 88 -11.43 -14.84 3.24
N GLU A 89 -10.94 -15.18 2.06
CA GLU A 89 -9.81 -16.08 1.83
C GLU A 89 -8.79 -15.37 0.96
N LEU A 90 -7.50 -15.65 1.18
CA LEU A 90 -6.40 -15.06 0.40
C LEU A 90 -6.27 -15.80 -0.94
N PRO A 91 -6.54 -15.16 -2.09
CA PRO A 91 -6.46 -15.84 -3.37
C PRO A 91 -5.01 -16.20 -3.72
N GLY A 92 -4.78 -17.42 -4.22
CA GLY A 92 -3.44 -17.86 -4.63
C GLY A 92 -2.87 -16.98 -5.75
N GLU A 93 -3.71 -16.55 -6.72
CA GLU A 93 -3.26 -15.66 -7.79
C GLU A 93 -2.86 -14.26 -7.29
N ALA A 94 -3.43 -13.80 -6.17
CA ALA A 94 -3.08 -12.50 -5.60
C ALA A 94 -1.68 -12.51 -5.01
N LEU A 95 -1.27 -13.62 -4.39
CA LEU A 95 0.09 -13.81 -3.91
C LEU A 95 1.10 -13.84 -5.07
N GLN A 96 0.75 -14.47 -6.19
CA GLN A 96 1.59 -14.45 -7.39
C GLN A 96 1.78 -13.02 -7.93
N ARG A 97 0.70 -12.26 -8.10
CA ARG A 97 0.76 -10.85 -8.51
C ARG A 97 1.58 -10.01 -7.54
N CYS A 98 1.42 -10.23 -6.24
CA CYS A 98 2.23 -9.56 -5.22
C CYS A 98 3.74 -9.80 -5.40
N ARG A 99 4.15 -11.01 -5.78
CA ARG A 99 5.57 -11.30 -6.06
C ARG A 99 6.04 -10.57 -7.33
N GLU A 100 5.20 -10.50 -8.35
CA GLU A 100 5.51 -9.74 -9.58
C GLU A 100 5.63 -8.24 -9.31
N TYR A 101 4.82 -7.68 -8.41
CA TYR A 101 4.92 -6.30 -7.96
C TYR A 101 6.20 -6.08 -7.13
N TYR A 102 6.53 -7.00 -6.23
CA TYR A 102 7.76 -6.93 -5.45
C TYR A 102 9.01 -6.89 -6.34
N GLU A 103 9.10 -7.71 -7.39
CA GLU A 103 10.25 -7.67 -8.32
C GLU A 103 10.41 -6.30 -9.03
N ARG A 104 9.33 -5.53 -9.16
CA ARG A 104 9.35 -4.19 -9.75
C ARG A 104 9.63 -3.09 -8.72
N ASP A 105 9.03 -3.22 -7.55
CA ASP A 105 8.95 -2.18 -6.52
C ASP A 105 9.35 -2.76 -5.14
N ASN A 106 10.61 -3.18 -4.99
CA ASN A 106 11.20 -3.76 -3.76
C ASN A 106 11.97 -2.76 -2.87
N LEU A 107 11.73 -1.45 -3.03
CA LEU A 107 12.30 -0.46 -2.12
C LEU A 107 11.82 -0.74 -0.69
N PHE A 108 12.70 -0.56 0.30
CA PHE A 108 12.41 -0.87 1.70
C PHE A 108 12.02 -2.35 1.90
N PRO A 109 12.95 -3.30 1.70
CA PRO A 109 12.67 -4.73 1.84
C PRO A 109 12.18 -5.12 3.24
N ASP A 110 12.55 -4.35 4.26
CA ASP A 110 12.19 -4.57 5.66
C ASP A 110 11.10 -3.59 6.16
N ILE A 111 10.24 -3.09 5.27
CA ILE A 111 9.19 -2.13 5.63
C ILE A 111 8.26 -2.71 6.72
N ASP A 112 8.09 -1.96 7.81
CA ASP A 112 7.11 -2.28 8.83
C ASP A 112 5.77 -1.64 8.46
N TYR A 113 4.87 -2.45 7.91
CA TYR A 113 3.53 -2.01 7.51
C TYR A 113 2.70 -1.49 8.70
N THR A 114 3.04 -1.83 9.95
CA THR A 114 2.28 -1.37 11.13
C THR A 114 2.51 0.10 11.48
N LEU A 115 3.54 0.72 10.90
CA LEU A 115 3.76 2.16 10.99
C LEU A 115 2.64 2.98 10.34
N PHE A 116 1.87 2.37 9.43
CA PHE A 116 0.70 2.95 8.78
C PHE A 116 -0.59 2.79 9.60
N ARG A 117 -0.50 2.39 10.88
CA ARG A 117 -1.68 2.37 11.76
C ARG A 117 -2.25 3.79 11.89
N ALA A 118 -3.58 3.89 11.98
CA ALA A 118 -4.23 5.14 12.28
C ALA A 118 -3.60 5.77 13.53
N ARG A 119 -3.30 7.07 13.45
CA ARG A 119 -2.85 7.83 14.62
C ARG A 119 -3.95 7.72 15.67
N GLU A 120 -3.58 7.40 16.91
CA GLU A 120 -4.55 7.53 18.01
C GLU A 120 -5.09 8.96 17.97
N GLU A 121 -6.40 9.11 17.79
CA GLU A 121 -7.05 10.36 18.14
C GLU A 121 -6.76 10.54 19.63
N MET A 122 -5.80 11.40 19.96
CA MET A 122 -5.68 11.93 21.31
C MET A 122 -7.04 12.55 21.59
N GLY A 123 -7.83 11.86 22.42
CA GLY A 123 -9.23 12.18 22.67
C GLY A 123 -9.41 13.68 22.87
N LYS A 124 -10.40 14.24 22.16
CA LYS A 124 -10.92 15.56 22.48
C LYS A 124 -11.47 15.58 23.91
#